data_AF-A0AAJ4YDZ8-F1
#
_entry.id   AF-A0AAJ4YDZ8-F1
#
_cell.length_a   1.000
_cell.length_b   1.000
_cell.length_c   1.000
_cell.angle_alpha   90.00
_cell.angle_beta   90.00
_cell.angle_gamma   90.00
#
_symmetry.space_group_name_H-M   'P 1'
#
loop_
_entity.id
_entity.type
_entity.pdbx_description
1 polymer ?
#
loop_
_entity_poly.entity_id
_entity_poly.type
_entity_poly.pdbx_seq_one_letter_code
_entity_poly.pdbx_strand_id
1 'polypeptide(L)'
;MQGERRRVRRRRKVRPKAALLGRSRGGQTSKVHLAADRKCRPLAFVLTAGQDADSPQFIPVLKKIQVRGPVGRSRTRPDAVAGDEAYSSCGNRAHLRRRGIKAVIPEKKDQATNRKRKGSKGGRPVGHDADLYMERNTVERLINKLKAWRGIATRYDKTPGSYLAGLHLRASMIWIKDLTRTSR
;
A
#
# COMPACT_ATOMS: atom_id res chain seq x y z
N MET A 1 23.18 -7.78 37.70
CA MET A 1 23.19 -6.60 36.78
C MET A 1 23.06 -6.92 35.28
N GLN A 2 23.71 -7.94 34.71
CA GLN A 2 23.66 -8.21 33.25
C GLN A 2 22.29 -8.70 32.74
N GLY A 3 21.57 -9.52 33.54
CA GLY A 3 20.24 -10.03 33.20
C GLY A 3 19.16 -8.94 33.10
N GLU A 4 19.25 -7.92 33.97
CA GLU A 4 18.32 -6.79 34.02
C GLU A 4 18.52 -5.83 32.84
N ARG A 5 19.79 -5.52 32.50
CA ARG A 5 20.13 -4.78 31.28
C ARG A 5 19.66 -5.50 30.01
N ARG A 6 19.75 -6.83 29.96
CA ARG A 6 19.20 -7.64 28.85
C ARG A 6 17.68 -7.59 28.80
N ARG A 7 16.98 -7.67 29.95
CA ARG A 7 15.51 -7.54 30.04
C ARG A 7 15.02 -6.15 29.60
N VAL A 8 15.67 -5.08 30.05
CA VAL A 8 15.34 -3.69 29.67
C VAL A 8 15.57 -3.46 28.17
N ARG A 9 16.70 -3.95 27.61
CA ARG A 9 16.97 -3.88 26.16
C ARG A 9 15.95 -4.66 25.34
N ARG A 10 15.52 -5.85 25.80
CA ARG A 10 14.44 -6.62 25.16
C ARG A 10 13.11 -5.86 25.20
N ARG A 11 12.69 -5.34 26.37
CA ARG A 11 11.46 -4.53 26.49
C ARG A 11 11.49 -3.27 25.59
N ARG A 12 12.64 -2.58 25.50
CA ARG A 12 12.84 -1.42 24.61
C ARG A 12 12.76 -1.78 23.12
N LYS A 13 13.08 -3.01 22.71
CA LYS A 13 12.92 -3.49 21.31
C LYS A 13 11.52 -4.05 21.01
N VAL A 14 10.86 -4.66 21.99
CA VAL A 14 9.53 -5.27 21.83
C VAL A 14 8.45 -4.20 21.71
N ARG A 15 8.53 -3.10 22.46
CA ARG A 15 7.54 -2.01 22.43
C ARG A 15 7.38 -1.33 21.05
N PRO A 16 8.46 -0.93 20.34
CA PRO A 16 8.35 -0.37 19.00
C PRO A 16 7.85 -1.38 17.97
N LYS A 17 8.29 -2.65 18.06
CA LYS A 17 7.86 -3.71 17.14
C LYS A 17 6.36 -4.01 17.28
N ALA A 18 5.86 -4.11 18.52
CA ALA A 18 4.43 -4.23 18.81
C ALA A 18 3.65 -2.99 18.36
N ALA A 19 4.28 -1.81 18.40
CA ALA A 19 3.70 -0.57 17.93
C ALA A 19 3.81 -0.36 16.40
N LEU A 20 4.32 -1.35 15.65
CA LEU A 20 4.73 -1.23 14.24
C LEU A 20 5.56 0.04 13.97
N LEU A 21 6.28 0.54 14.97
CA LEU A 21 7.19 1.68 14.84
C LEU A 21 8.58 1.15 14.49
N GLY A 22 9.03 1.52 13.30
CA GLY A 22 10.27 1.09 12.71
C GLY A 22 11.32 2.19 12.68
N ARG A 23 12.62 1.84 12.80
CA ARG A 23 13.70 2.81 12.60
C ARG A 23 13.90 3.06 11.11
N SER A 24 13.72 4.29 10.67
CA SER A 24 14.09 4.77 9.33
C SER A 24 15.11 5.92 9.46
N ARG A 25 15.61 6.43 8.32
CA ARG A 25 16.53 7.59 8.30
C ARG A 25 15.92 8.83 8.97
N GLY A 26 14.60 8.96 9.00
CA GLY A 26 13.86 10.06 9.63
C GLY A 26 13.39 9.77 11.07
N GLY A 27 13.88 8.71 11.72
CA GLY A 27 13.48 8.34 13.08
C GLY A 27 12.47 7.19 13.13
N GLN A 28 11.65 7.13 14.19
CA GLN A 28 10.67 6.04 14.37
C GLN A 28 9.39 6.32 13.57
N THR A 29 9.15 5.53 12.52
CA THR A 29 8.07 5.77 11.55
C THR A 29 7.31 4.48 11.22
N SER A 30 6.13 4.62 10.60
CA SER A 30 5.43 3.52 9.91
C SER A 30 5.22 3.87 8.46
N LYS A 31 4.92 2.83 7.68
CA LYS A 31 4.41 2.97 6.33
C LYS A 31 2.95 2.53 6.27
N VAL A 32 2.15 3.32 5.58
CA VAL A 32 0.77 2.98 5.23
C VAL A 32 0.77 2.56 3.77
N HIS A 33 0.52 1.30 3.52
CA HIS A 33 0.28 0.77 2.18
C HIS A 33 -1.22 0.77 1.95
N LEU A 34 -1.68 1.36 0.86
CA LEU A 34 -3.09 1.55 0.61
C LEU A 34 -3.47 1.32 -0.85
N ALA A 35 -4.74 1.00 -1.07
CA ALA A 35 -5.34 0.96 -2.40
C ALA A 35 -6.43 2.02 -2.49
N ALA A 36 -6.55 2.65 -3.66
CA ALA A 36 -7.56 3.63 -3.98
C ALA A 36 -8.32 3.21 -5.25
N ASP A 37 -9.58 3.65 -5.36
CA ASP A 37 -10.30 3.60 -6.64
C ASP A 37 -10.11 4.90 -7.45
N ARG A 38 -10.70 4.93 -8.66
CA ARG A 38 -10.65 6.10 -9.56
C ARG A 38 -11.23 7.39 -8.97
N LYS A 39 -12.16 7.28 -8.01
CA LYS A 39 -12.76 8.44 -7.31
C LYS A 39 -11.92 8.90 -6.12
N CYS A 40 -10.70 8.37 -5.95
CA CYS A 40 -9.83 8.62 -4.81
C CYS A 40 -10.49 8.17 -3.49
N ARG A 41 -11.20 7.05 -3.50
CA ARG A 41 -11.77 6.44 -2.29
C ARG A 41 -10.86 5.33 -1.79
N PRO A 42 -10.56 5.30 -0.48
CA PRO A 42 -9.72 4.26 0.10
C PRO A 42 -10.43 2.90 0.09
N LEU A 43 -9.77 1.86 -0.42
CA LEU A 43 -10.28 0.49 -0.48
C LEU A 43 -9.66 -0.42 0.59
N ALA A 44 -8.38 -0.22 0.90
CA ALA A 44 -7.65 -1.07 1.84
C ALA A 44 -6.49 -0.30 2.48
N PHE A 45 -6.15 -0.69 3.72
CA PHE A 45 -4.98 -0.23 4.43
C PHE A 45 -4.20 -1.41 5.02
N VAL A 46 -2.88 -1.34 4.91
CA VAL A 46 -1.92 -2.20 5.60
C VAL A 46 -0.87 -1.30 6.23
N LEU A 47 -0.73 -1.42 7.55
CA LEU A 47 0.27 -0.67 8.30
C LEU A 47 1.48 -1.58 8.54
N THR A 48 2.68 -1.07 8.28
CA THR A 48 3.93 -1.76 8.58
C THR A 48 4.91 -0.85 9.27
N ALA A 49 6.01 -1.41 9.77
CA ALA A 49 7.08 -0.63 10.34
C ALA A 49 7.87 0.12 9.26
N GLY A 50 8.44 1.26 9.62
CA GLY A 50 9.08 2.19 8.69
C GLY A 50 10.22 1.59 7.86
N GLN A 51 10.96 0.61 8.39
CA GLN A 51 12.03 -0.07 7.66
C GLN A 51 11.53 -1.12 6.66
N ASP A 52 10.26 -1.51 6.74
CA ASP A 52 9.75 -2.62 5.93
C ASP A 52 9.72 -2.21 4.46
N ALA A 53 10.07 -3.15 3.58
CA ALA A 53 10.04 -2.92 2.13
C ALA A 53 8.60 -2.81 1.63
N ASP A 54 8.39 -2.02 0.57
CA ASP A 54 7.05 -1.78 0.02
C ASP A 54 6.57 -2.97 -0.82
N SER A 55 7.45 -3.52 -1.66
CA SER A 55 7.13 -4.60 -2.60
C SER A 55 6.38 -5.81 -1.98
N PRO A 56 6.77 -6.34 -0.80
CA PRO A 56 6.05 -7.45 -0.15
C PRO A 56 4.62 -7.10 0.29
N GLN A 57 4.29 -5.82 0.49
CA GLN A 57 2.99 -5.38 1.01
C GLN A 57 1.92 -5.21 -0.08
N PHE A 58 2.32 -5.29 -1.35
CA PHE A 58 1.42 -5.23 -2.49
C PHE A 58 0.30 -6.29 -2.44
N ILE A 59 0.69 -7.56 -2.27
CA ILE A 59 -0.27 -8.68 -2.23
C ILE A 59 -1.18 -8.58 -0.98
N PRO A 60 -0.67 -8.32 0.23
CA PRO A 60 -1.50 -8.03 1.41
C PRO A 60 -2.55 -6.94 1.19
N VAL A 61 -2.17 -5.80 0.57
CA VAL A 61 -3.12 -4.73 0.24
C VAL A 61 -4.18 -5.22 -0.73
N LEU A 62 -3.77 -5.87 -1.82
CA LEU A 62 -4.68 -6.36 -2.85
C LEU A 62 -5.68 -7.41 -2.32
N LYS A 63 -5.24 -8.26 -1.38
CA LYS A 63 -6.11 -9.27 -0.73
C LYS A 63 -7.20 -8.65 0.15
N LYS A 64 -6.98 -7.45 0.67
CA LYS A 64 -7.96 -6.73 1.49
C LYS A 64 -9.03 -6.01 0.67
N ILE A 65 -8.84 -5.87 -0.64
CA ILE A 65 -9.82 -5.19 -1.50
C ILE A 65 -11.09 -6.04 -1.58
N GLN A 66 -12.19 -5.47 -1.10
CA GLN A 66 -13.52 -6.04 -1.21
C GLN A 66 -14.49 -4.90 -1.50
N VAL A 67 -15.09 -4.90 -2.69
CA VAL A 67 -16.08 -3.90 -3.10
C VAL A 67 -17.43 -4.59 -3.19
N ARG A 68 -18.38 -4.16 -2.37
CA ARG A 68 -19.76 -4.69 -2.38
C ARG A 68 -20.47 -4.20 -3.63
N GLY A 69 -21.02 -5.13 -4.41
CA GLY A 69 -21.90 -4.84 -5.52
C GLY A 69 -23.37 -4.76 -5.09
N PRO A 70 -24.30 -4.39 -6.00
CA PRO A 70 -25.73 -4.34 -5.71
C PRO A 70 -26.30 -5.69 -5.27
N VAL A 71 -25.84 -6.78 -5.90
CA VAL A 71 -26.29 -8.15 -5.62
C VAL A 71 -25.08 -9.09 -5.64
N GLY A 72 -25.10 -10.12 -4.80
CA GLY A 72 -24.13 -11.22 -4.82
C GLY A 72 -22.83 -10.95 -4.03
N ARG A 73 -21.80 -11.73 -4.36
CA ARG A 73 -20.51 -11.73 -3.64
C ARG A 73 -19.72 -10.45 -3.91
N SER A 74 -19.11 -9.88 -2.87
CA SER A 74 -18.19 -8.75 -3.00
C SER A 74 -17.10 -9.03 -4.03
N ARG A 75 -16.87 -8.04 -4.91
CA ARG A 75 -15.81 -8.07 -5.91
C ARG A 75 -14.46 -7.91 -5.21
N THR A 76 -13.60 -8.91 -5.38
CA THR A 76 -12.24 -8.94 -4.79
C THR A 76 -11.14 -8.81 -5.85
N ARG A 77 -11.51 -8.80 -7.13
CA ARG A 77 -10.60 -8.77 -8.29
C ARG A 77 -10.78 -7.47 -9.07
N PRO A 78 -9.81 -6.54 -9.04
CA PRO A 78 -9.79 -5.39 -9.93
C PRO A 78 -9.42 -5.79 -11.35
N ASP A 79 -9.82 -5.01 -12.36
CA ASP A 79 -9.46 -5.25 -13.76
C ASP A 79 -8.00 -4.88 -14.04
N ALA A 80 -7.57 -3.75 -13.48
CA ALA A 80 -6.21 -3.24 -13.57
C ALA A 80 -5.73 -2.72 -12.21
N VAL A 81 -4.42 -2.78 -11.98
CA VAL A 81 -3.77 -2.19 -10.82
C VAL A 81 -2.62 -1.33 -11.29
N ALA A 82 -2.74 -0.02 -11.06
CA ALA A 82 -1.66 0.94 -11.20
C ALA A 82 -0.86 1.01 -9.89
N GLY A 83 0.47 1.04 -9.99
CA GLY A 83 1.33 1.11 -8.82
C GLY A 83 2.75 1.55 -9.16
N ASP A 84 3.47 1.97 -8.13
CA ASP A 84 4.85 2.42 -8.27
C ASP A 84 5.77 1.33 -8.83
N GLU A 85 6.82 1.79 -9.51
CA GLU A 85 7.93 0.98 -9.99
C GLU A 85 8.55 0.11 -8.87
N ALA A 86 8.50 0.54 -7.61
CA ALA A 86 8.94 -0.24 -6.46
C ALA A 86 8.20 -1.59 -6.32
N TYR A 87 6.98 -1.71 -6.83
CA TYR A 87 6.15 -2.91 -6.79
C TYR A 87 6.37 -3.85 -8.00
N SER A 88 7.30 -3.55 -8.91
CA SER A 88 7.54 -4.29 -10.16
C SER A 88 8.07 -5.72 -10.02
N SER A 89 8.14 -6.27 -8.81
CA SER A 89 8.76 -7.57 -8.53
C SER A 89 8.13 -8.72 -9.33
N CYS A 90 8.96 -9.72 -9.67
CA CYS A 90 8.50 -10.91 -10.40
C CYS A 90 7.35 -11.61 -9.68
N GLY A 91 7.41 -11.70 -8.34
CA GLY A 91 6.36 -12.29 -7.51
C GLY A 91 5.03 -11.54 -7.60
N ASN A 92 5.06 -10.20 -7.54
CA ASN A 92 3.85 -9.39 -7.68
C ASN A 92 3.25 -9.52 -9.08
N ARG A 93 4.08 -9.47 -10.13
CA ARG A 93 3.61 -9.66 -11.51
C ARG A 93 3.04 -11.05 -11.75
N ALA A 94 3.68 -12.10 -11.22
CA ALA A 94 3.17 -13.46 -11.30
C ALA A 94 1.83 -13.61 -10.55
N HIS A 95 1.67 -12.95 -9.40
CA HIS A 95 0.39 -12.92 -8.68
C HIS A 95 -0.72 -12.25 -9.51
N LEU A 96 -0.45 -11.09 -10.11
CA LEU A 96 -1.41 -10.37 -10.95
C LEU A 96 -1.80 -11.20 -12.19
N ARG A 97 -0.83 -11.80 -12.88
CA ARG A 97 -1.07 -12.68 -14.04
C ARG A 97 -1.94 -13.89 -13.67
N ARG A 98 -1.62 -14.59 -12.57
CA ARG A 98 -2.42 -15.73 -12.10
C ARG A 98 -3.86 -15.38 -11.78
N ARG A 99 -4.11 -14.13 -11.34
CA ARG A 99 -5.46 -13.63 -11.07
C ARG A 99 -6.13 -13.03 -12.31
N GLY A 100 -5.44 -12.91 -13.45
CA GLY A 100 -5.97 -12.22 -14.62
C GLY A 100 -6.20 -10.72 -14.39
N ILE A 101 -5.33 -10.08 -13.61
CA ILE A 101 -5.38 -8.64 -13.32
C ILE A 101 -4.32 -7.94 -14.18
N LYS A 102 -4.71 -6.88 -14.91
CA LYS A 102 -3.77 -6.09 -15.72
C LYS A 102 -2.80 -5.32 -14.81
N ALA A 103 -1.51 -5.59 -14.98
CA ALA A 103 -0.45 -4.95 -14.20
C ALA A 103 0.00 -3.65 -14.87
N VAL A 104 -0.44 -2.50 -14.35
CA VAL A 104 -0.05 -1.17 -14.83
C VAL A 104 1.06 -0.61 -13.93
N ILE A 105 2.17 -1.33 -13.90
CA ILE A 105 3.33 -1.02 -13.07
C ILE A 105 4.52 -0.88 -14.03
N PRO A 106 5.28 0.22 -13.99
CA PRO A 106 6.52 0.36 -14.76
C PRO A 106 7.51 -0.76 -14.44
N GLU A 107 8.32 -1.16 -15.42
CA GLU A 107 9.45 -2.04 -15.18
C GLU A 107 10.62 -1.22 -14.63
N LYS A 108 11.35 -1.76 -13.65
CA LYS A 108 12.56 -1.09 -13.16
C LYS A 108 13.59 -0.99 -14.26
N LYS A 109 14.29 0.15 -14.37
CA LYS A 109 15.35 0.32 -15.39
C LYS A 109 16.36 -0.82 -15.35
N ASP A 110 16.83 -1.20 -14.16
CA ASP A 110 17.79 -2.30 -13.99
C ASP A 110 17.20 -3.67 -14.38
N GLN A 111 15.90 -3.87 -14.12
CA GLN A 111 15.21 -5.10 -14.54
C GLN A 111 15.10 -5.17 -16.06
N ALA A 112 14.75 -4.06 -16.71
CA ALA A 112 14.68 -3.96 -18.17
C ALA A 112 16.06 -4.18 -18.81
N THR A 113 17.13 -3.57 -18.26
CA THR A 113 18.51 -3.76 -18.74
C THR A 113 18.98 -5.21 -18.55
N ASN A 114 18.76 -5.80 -17.37
CA ASN A 114 19.11 -7.19 -17.12
C ASN A 114 18.33 -8.16 -18.00
N ARG A 115 17.06 -7.85 -18.28
CA ARG A 115 16.23 -8.62 -19.21
C ARG A 115 16.80 -8.56 -20.63
N LYS A 116 17.13 -7.37 -21.12
CA LYS A 116 17.78 -7.17 -22.43
C LYS A 116 19.11 -7.92 -22.51
N ARG A 117 19.94 -7.85 -21.47
CA ARG A 117 21.22 -8.56 -21.39
C ARG A 117 21.08 -10.09 -21.47
N LYS A 118 19.95 -10.63 -21.00
CA LYS A 118 19.65 -12.07 -21.06
C LYS A 118 19.12 -12.53 -22.43
N GLY A 119 18.91 -11.63 -23.39
CA GLY A 119 18.44 -11.97 -24.74
C GLY A 119 17.12 -12.76 -24.71
N SER A 120 17.06 -13.85 -25.46
CA SER A 120 15.90 -14.76 -25.52
C SER A 120 15.53 -15.37 -24.16
N LYS A 121 16.50 -15.57 -23.26
CA LYS A 121 16.29 -16.08 -21.88
C LYS A 121 15.73 -15.01 -20.94
N GLY A 122 15.65 -13.75 -21.36
CA GLY A 122 15.09 -12.64 -20.57
C GLY A 122 13.55 -12.61 -20.54
N GLY A 123 12.89 -13.26 -21.50
CA GLY A 123 11.43 -13.26 -21.60
C GLY A 123 10.83 -11.96 -22.14
N ARG A 124 9.48 -11.95 -22.23
CA ARG A 124 8.69 -10.90 -22.91
C ARG A 124 8.83 -9.54 -22.19
N PRO A 125 9.04 -8.43 -22.95
CA PRO A 125 8.98 -7.08 -22.40
C PRO A 125 7.67 -6.82 -21.65
N VAL A 126 7.75 -5.99 -20.61
CA VAL A 126 6.56 -5.53 -19.89
C VAL A 126 5.90 -4.42 -20.72
N GLY A 127 4.65 -4.63 -21.14
CA GLY A 127 3.83 -3.56 -21.71
C GLY A 127 3.49 -2.54 -20.64
N HIS A 128 3.75 -1.26 -20.90
CA HIS A 128 3.39 -0.14 -20.03
C HIS A 128 2.25 0.64 -20.69
N ASP A 129 1.11 0.70 -20.02
CA ASP A 129 -0.04 1.49 -20.43
C ASP A 129 0.05 2.85 -19.71
N ALA A 130 0.49 3.87 -20.45
CA ALA A 130 0.76 5.19 -19.89
C ALA A 130 -0.52 5.88 -19.40
N ASP A 131 -1.62 5.76 -20.14
CA ASP A 131 -2.90 6.37 -19.80
C ASP A 131 -3.46 5.80 -18.51
N LEU A 132 -3.47 4.45 -18.38
CA LEU A 132 -3.86 3.82 -17.12
C LEU A 132 -2.87 4.12 -15.99
N TYR A 133 -1.60 4.36 -16.30
CA TYR A 133 -0.62 4.70 -15.26
C TYR A 133 -0.85 6.09 -14.68
N MET A 134 -1.38 7.04 -15.46
CA MET A 134 -1.77 8.37 -14.96
C MET A 134 -2.81 8.27 -13.82
N GLU A 135 -3.61 7.21 -13.79
CA GLU A 135 -4.57 6.98 -12.70
C GLU A 135 -3.90 6.73 -11.34
N ARG A 136 -2.58 6.47 -11.29
CA ARG A 136 -1.82 6.40 -10.03
C ARG A 136 -1.96 7.68 -9.19
N ASN A 137 -2.17 8.83 -9.82
CA ASN A 137 -2.43 10.11 -9.16
C ASN A 137 -3.62 10.05 -8.17
N THR A 138 -4.55 9.10 -8.34
CA THR A 138 -5.66 8.89 -7.39
C THR A 138 -5.17 8.52 -5.99
N VAL A 139 -4.10 7.73 -5.90
CA VAL A 139 -3.46 7.34 -4.63
C VAL A 139 -2.80 8.54 -3.97
N GLU A 140 -2.08 9.37 -4.73
CA GLU A 140 -1.44 10.59 -4.23
C GLU A 140 -2.47 11.59 -3.69
N ARG A 141 -3.53 11.82 -4.46
CA ARG A 141 -4.67 12.66 -4.02
C ARG A 141 -5.36 12.10 -2.78
N LEU A 142 -5.54 10.78 -2.69
CA LEU A 142 -6.09 10.16 -1.48
C LEU A 142 -5.16 10.35 -0.27
N ILE A 143 -3.85 10.14 -0.42
CA ILE A 143 -2.88 10.37 0.66
C ILE A 143 -2.96 11.82 1.15
N ASN A 144 -3.07 12.79 0.24
CA ASN A 144 -3.24 14.19 0.60
C ASN A 144 -4.56 14.43 1.37
N LYS A 145 -5.67 13.82 0.94
CA LYS A 145 -6.96 13.89 1.67
C LYS A 145 -6.88 13.28 3.08
N LEU A 146 -6.12 12.20 3.25
CA LEU A 146 -5.89 11.58 4.55
C LEU A 146 -5.02 12.48 5.45
N LYS A 147 -3.96 13.05 4.88
CA LYS A 147 -3.02 13.95 5.58
C LYS A 147 -3.58 15.32 5.92
N ALA A 148 -4.75 15.69 5.39
CA ALA A 148 -5.49 16.87 5.87
C ALA A 148 -5.73 16.83 7.39
N TRP A 149 -5.80 15.63 7.99
CA TRP A 149 -5.79 15.46 9.43
C TRP A 149 -4.35 15.38 9.94
N ARG A 150 -3.93 16.42 10.69
CA ARG A 150 -2.57 16.52 11.25
C ARG A 150 -2.18 15.31 12.10
N GLY A 151 -3.13 14.74 12.85
CA GLY A 151 -2.90 13.52 13.63
C GLY A 151 -2.49 12.31 12.79
N ILE A 152 -3.02 12.20 11.56
CA ILE A 152 -2.64 11.15 10.61
C ILE A 152 -1.31 11.47 9.95
N ALA A 153 -1.12 12.73 9.52
CA ALA A 153 0.08 13.18 8.82
C ALA A 153 1.35 13.03 9.66
N THR A 154 1.29 13.44 10.92
CA THR A 154 2.42 13.39 11.86
C THR A 154 2.47 12.08 12.66
N ARG A 155 1.42 11.25 12.56
CA ARG A 155 1.23 10.03 13.37
C ARG A 155 1.39 10.30 14.88
N TYR A 156 0.39 10.98 15.45
CA TYR A 156 0.33 11.18 16.90
C TYR A 156 0.03 9.88 17.66
N ASP A 157 -0.77 9.00 17.08
CA ASP A 157 -1.12 7.70 17.67
C ASP A 157 0.09 6.78 17.80
N LYS A 158 0.38 6.37 19.04
CA LYS A 158 1.50 5.48 19.36
C LYS A 158 1.19 4.00 19.13
N THR A 159 -0.08 3.60 19.10
CA THR A 159 -0.46 2.21 18.84
C THR A 159 -0.92 2.04 17.38
N PRO A 160 -0.62 0.89 16.74
CA PRO A 160 -1.10 0.53 15.42
C PRO A 160 -2.62 0.57 15.31
N GLY A 161 -3.30 0.07 16.35
CA GLY A 161 -4.76 -0.01 16.39
C GLY A 161 -5.38 1.38 16.34
N SER A 162 -4.96 2.30 17.21
CA SER A 162 -5.47 3.67 17.22
C SER A 162 -5.15 4.41 15.92
N TYR A 163 -3.93 4.26 15.39
CA TYR A 163 -3.57 4.89 14.11
C TYR A 163 -4.41 4.35 12.94
N LEU A 164 -4.60 3.04 12.88
CA LEU A 164 -5.42 2.40 11.86
C LEU A 164 -6.90 2.78 12.00
N ALA A 165 -7.40 2.90 13.23
CA ALA A 165 -8.74 3.40 13.50
C ALA A 165 -8.92 4.84 12.99
N GLY A 166 -7.93 5.72 13.21
CA GLY A 166 -7.92 7.07 12.64
C GLY A 166 -7.95 7.08 11.12
N LEU A 167 -7.17 6.22 10.46
CA LEU A 167 -7.19 6.03 9.01
C LEU A 167 -8.56 5.56 8.52
N HIS A 168 -9.17 4.58 9.20
CA HIS A 168 -10.51 4.09 8.87
C HIS A 168 -11.60 5.14 9.08
N LEU A 169 -11.54 5.91 10.17
CA LEU A 169 -12.48 6.99 10.43
C LEU A 169 -12.41 8.04 9.32
N ARG A 170 -11.19 8.49 8.96
CA ARG A 170 -11.00 9.45 7.87
C ARG A 170 -11.45 8.88 6.53
N ALA A 171 -11.19 7.60 6.28
CA ALA A 171 -11.67 6.90 5.11
C ALA A 171 -13.20 6.89 5.01
N SER A 172 -13.90 6.55 6.10
CA SER A 172 -15.37 6.56 6.15
C SER A 172 -15.93 7.94 5.83
N MET A 173 -15.32 9.02 6.33
CA MET A 173 -15.74 10.39 5.97
C MET A 173 -15.55 10.73 4.49
N ILE A 174 -14.47 10.24 3.85
CA ILE A 174 -14.27 10.40 2.41
C ILE A 174 -15.36 9.66 1.64
N TRP A 175 -15.72 8.46 2.06
CA TRP A 175 -16.80 7.67 1.46
C TRP A 175 -18.15 8.34 1.60
N ILE A 176 -18.53 8.76 2.81
CA ILE A 176 -19.80 9.42 3.08
C ILE A 176 -19.94 10.67 2.21
N LYS A 177 -18.90 11.52 2.17
CA LYS A 177 -18.91 12.75 1.36
C LYS A 177 -19.09 12.48 -0.14
N ASP A 178 -18.49 11.41 -0.67
CA ASP A 178 -18.64 11.04 -2.08
C ASP A 178 -20.04 10.49 -2.39
N LEU A 179 -20.57 9.65 -1.50
CA LEU A 179 -21.90 9.06 -1.64
C LEU A 179 -23.00 10.12 -1.57
N THR A 180 -22.93 11.05 -0.61
CA THR A 180 -23.92 12.13 -0.46
C THR A 180 -23.86 13.17 -1.57
N ARG A 181 -22.72 13.30 -2.25
CA ARG A 181 -22.57 14.17 -3.43
C ARG A 181 -23.13 13.52 -4.69
N THR A 182 -23.15 12.19 -4.75
CA THR A 182 -23.67 11.43 -5.89
C THR A 182 -25.20 11.31 -5.84
N SER A 183 -25.80 11.50 -4.66
CA SER A 183 -27.26 11.48 -4.45
C SER A 183 -27.95 12.85 -4.61
N ARG A 184 -27.20 13.89 -4.98
CA ARG A 184 -27.73 15.19 -5.42
C ARG A 184 -27.45 15.33 -6.92
#